data_AF-A0A0B7BKN4-F1
#
_entry.id   AF-A0A0B7BKN4-F1
#
_cell.length_a   1.000
_cell.length_b   1.000
_cell.length_c   1.000
_cell.angle_alpha   90.00
_cell.angle_beta   90.00
_cell.angle_gamma   90.00
#
_symmetry.space_group_name_H-M   'P 1'
#
loop_
_entity.id
_entity.type
_entity.pdbx_description
1 polymer ?
#
loop_
_entity_poly.entity_id
_entity_poly.type
_entity_poly.pdbx_seq_one_letter_code
_entity_poly.pdbx_strand_id
1 'polypeptide(L)'
;MEKKGNKRECNTYRGISLLSHVGKLYGKILESRIKPIIEPQLNIAQFGFRKGKSCTDALFTLRQLSENTIEYDKQLNLAFIDQEKAFDRI
;
A
#
# COMPACT_ATOMS: atom_id res chain seq x y z
N MET A 1 7.73 -1.17 15.49
CA MET A 1 8.59 -1.76 14.45
C MET A 1 9.64 -0.73 14.11
N GLU A 2 10.88 -1.03 14.49
CA GLU A 2 12.01 -0.09 14.43
C GLU A 2 12.42 0.18 12.98
N LYS A 3 12.58 1.46 12.61
CA LYS A 3 13.30 1.85 11.39
C LYS A 3 14.79 2.01 11.71
N LYS A 4 15.65 1.75 10.71
CA LYS A 4 17.11 1.97 10.79
C LYS A 4 17.36 3.46 11.11
N GLY A 5 17.90 3.78 12.29
CA GLY A 5 18.10 5.17 12.75
C GLY A 5 18.48 5.28 14.24
N ASN A 6 18.72 6.51 14.71
CA ASN A 6 19.13 6.79 16.09
C ASN A 6 17.97 6.57 17.07
N LYS A 7 18.13 5.67 18.05
CA LYS A 7 17.06 5.22 18.96
C LYS A 7 16.48 6.33 19.85
N ARG A 8 17.17 7.46 19.97
CA ARG A 8 16.74 8.62 20.76
C ARG A 8 15.84 9.57 19.97
N GLU A 9 15.69 9.38 18.66
CA GLU A 9 14.85 10.23 17.81
C GLU A 9 13.46 9.61 17.63
N CYS A 10 12.44 10.25 18.23
CA CYS A 10 11.04 9.80 18.17
C CYS A 10 10.48 9.70 16.73
N ASN A 11 11.09 10.39 15.76
CA ASN A 11 10.70 10.35 14.35
C ASN A 11 10.93 8.99 13.67
N THR A 12 11.70 8.08 14.28
CA THR A 12 11.95 6.74 13.76
C THR A 12 10.85 5.73 14.11
N TYR A 13 9.94 6.10 15.02
CA TYR A 13 8.84 5.25 15.47
C TYR A 13 7.55 5.54 14.70
N ARG A 14 6.76 4.48 14.49
CA ARG A 14 5.40 4.59 13.96
C ARG A 14 4.40 4.67 15.11
N GLY A 15 3.73 5.80 15.25
CA GLY A 15 2.61 5.94 16.20
C GLY A 15 1.44 5.02 15.82
N ILE A 16 0.74 4.50 16.81
CA ILE A 16 -0.48 3.71 16.62
C ILE A 16 -1.60 4.38 17.41
N SER A 17 -2.62 4.86 16.71
CA SER A 17 -3.83 5.40 17.32
C SER A 17 -4.82 4.26 17.56
N LEU A 18 -5.21 4.05 18.82
CA LEU A 18 -6.16 3.02 19.20
C LEU A 18 -7.57 3.60 19.28
N LEU A 19 -8.47 3.10 18.43
CA LEU A 19 -9.89 3.40 18.52
C LEU A 19 -10.55 2.61 19.65
N SER A 20 -11.57 3.20 20.28
CA SER A 20 -12.46 2.49 21.20
C SER A 20 -13.17 1.32 20.50
N HIS A 21 -13.73 0.38 21.27
CA HIS A 21 -14.49 -0.75 20.73
C HIS A 21 -15.62 -0.27 19.79
N VAL A 22 -16.36 0.75 20.22
CA VAL A 22 -17.43 1.37 19.41
C VAL A 22 -16.84 2.02 18.14
N GLY A 23 -15.71 2.72 18.24
CA GLY A 23 -15.04 3.33 17.09
C GLY A 23 -14.59 2.30 16.04
N LYS A 24 -14.04 1.15 16.47
CA LYS A 24 -13.67 0.06 15.56
C LYS A 24 -14.89 -0.53 14.85
N LEU A 25 -15.98 -0.76 15.59
CA LEU A 25 -17.24 -1.26 15.02
C LEU A 25 -17.79 -0.28 13.98
N TYR A 26 -17.84 1.00 14.33
CA TYR A 26 -18.32 2.06 13.44
C TYR A 26 -17.46 2.15 12.17
N GLY A 27 -16.14 2.14 12.30
CA GLY A 27 -15.21 2.13 11.17
C GLY A 27 -15.44 0.94 10.22
N LYS A 28 -15.69 -0.26 10.76
CA LYS A 28 -16.00 -1.45 9.96
C LYS A 28 -17.33 -1.35 9.22
N ILE A 29 -18.35 -0.76 9.84
CA ILE A 29 -19.65 -0.50 9.18
C ILE A 29 -19.46 0.48 8.03
N LEU A 30 -18.71 1.56 8.24
CA LEU A 30 -18.39 2.53 7.19
C LEU A 30 -17.62 1.89 6.03
N GLU A 31 -16.56 1.13 6.33
CA GLU A 31 -15.77 0.42 5.33
C GLU A 31 -16.69 -0.47 4.46
N SER A 32 -17.55 -1.26 5.09
CA SER A 32 -18.46 -2.17 4.38
C SER A 32 -19.43 -1.44 3.44
N ARG A 33 -19.82 -0.21 3.75
CA ARG A 33 -20.73 0.59 2.92
C ARG A 33 -20.02 1.29 1.78
N ILE A 34 -18.79 1.76 2.03
CA ILE A 34 -18.01 2.53 1.05
C ILE A 34 -17.33 1.61 0.03
N LYS A 35 -16.87 0.43 0.46
CA LYS A 35 -16.13 -0.51 -0.39
C LYS A 35 -16.79 -0.82 -1.74
N PRO A 36 -18.09 -1.17 -1.85
CA PRO A 36 -18.70 -1.44 -3.16
C PRO A 36 -18.73 -0.23 -4.10
N ILE A 37 -18.68 1.00 -3.55
CA ILE A 37 -18.67 2.24 -4.34
C ILE A 37 -17.27 2.52 -4.88
N ILE A 38 -16.23 2.31 -4.07
CA ILE A 38 -14.84 2.63 -4.41
C ILE A 38 -14.17 1.53 -5.25
N GLU A 39 -14.47 0.25 -5.02
CA GLU A 39 -13.78 -0.87 -5.70
C GLU A 39 -13.80 -0.76 -7.25
N PRO A 40 -14.90 -0.35 -7.91
CA PRO A 40 -14.92 -0.13 -9.37
C PRO A 40 -14.09 1.07 -9.83
N GLN A 41 -13.82 2.04 -8.95
CA GLN A 41 -13.09 3.28 -9.27
C GLN A 41 -11.59 3.15 -9.04
N LEU A 42 -11.15 2.14 -8.29
CA LEU A 42 -9.73 1.90 -8.01
C LEU A 42 -8.99 1.42 -9.27
N ASN A 43 -7.80 1.97 -9.48
CA ASN A 43 -6.90 1.54 -10.56
C ASN A 43 -6.60 0.02 -10.45
N ILE A 44 -6.56 -0.65 -11.60
CA ILE A 44 -6.22 -2.09 -11.71
C ILE A 44 -4.80 -2.36 -11.18
N ALA A 45 -3.90 -1.38 -11.29
CA ALA A 45 -2.54 -1.42 -10.76
C ALA A 45 -2.45 -1.22 -9.24
N GLN A 46 -3.57 -0.91 -8.55
CA GLN A 46 -3.60 -0.86 -7.09
C GLN A 46 -3.73 -2.28 -6.52
N PHE A 47 -2.67 -2.78 -5.89
CA PHE A 47 -2.68 -4.11 -5.25
C PHE A 47 -2.95 -4.05 -3.74
N GLY A 48 -2.46 -3.00 -3.06
CA GLY A 48 -2.59 -2.84 -1.62
C GLY A 48 -4.04 -2.55 -1.19
N PHE A 49 -4.44 -3.13 -0.06
CA PHE A 49 -5.76 -2.98 0.57
C PHE A 49 -6.97 -3.43 -0.27
N ARG A 50 -6.75 -4.17 -1.36
CA ARG A 50 -7.82 -4.71 -2.21
C ARG A 50 -8.07 -6.19 -1.93
N LYS A 51 -9.34 -6.60 -2.01
CA LYS A 51 -9.72 -8.01 -1.90
C LYS A 51 -9.24 -8.78 -3.14
N GLY A 52 -8.60 -9.94 -2.95
CA GLY A 52 -8.16 -10.78 -4.05
C GLY A 52 -6.92 -10.26 -4.80
N LYS A 53 -6.21 -9.28 -4.24
CA LYS A 53 -4.91 -8.80 -4.72
C LYS A 53 -3.87 -9.00 -3.62
N SER A 54 -2.66 -9.36 -4.02
CA SER A 54 -1.56 -9.70 -3.14
C SER A 54 -0.25 -9.06 -3.60
N CYS A 55 0.75 -9.02 -2.72
CA CYS A 55 2.10 -8.59 -3.09
C CYS A 55 2.72 -9.51 -4.16
N THR A 56 2.32 -10.79 -4.20
CA THR A 56 2.78 -11.74 -5.22
C THR A 56 2.24 -11.39 -6.60
N ASP A 57 1.01 -10.89 -6.71
CA ASP A 57 0.45 -10.44 -8.00
C ASP A 57 1.20 -9.20 -8.53
N ALA A 58 1.54 -8.28 -7.64
CA ALA A 58 2.34 -7.11 -7.98
C ALA A 58 3.75 -7.49 -8.45
N LEU A 59 4.41 -8.42 -7.72
CA LEU A 59 5.72 -8.93 -8.08
C LEU A 59 5.69 -9.68 -9.41
N PHE A 60 4.67 -10.51 -9.63
CA PHE A 60 4.48 -11.23 -10.88
C PHE A 60 4.35 -10.26 -12.06
N THR A 61 3.53 -9.21 -11.91
CA THR A 61 3.36 -8.17 -12.93
C THR A 61 4.69 -7.47 -13.25
N LEU A 62 5.48 -7.12 -12.22
CA LEU A 62 6.80 -6.51 -12.40
C LEU A 62 7.79 -7.44 -13.12
N ARG A 63 7.79 -8.73 -12.77
CA ARG A 63 8.63 -9.74 -13.44
C ARG A 63 8.27 -9.88 -14.90
N GLN A 64 6.99 -10.03 -15.20
CA GLN A 64 6.51 -10.16 -16.58
C GLN A 64 6.85 -8.92 -17.41
N LEU A 65 6.74 -7.72 -16.83
CA LEU A 65 7.19 -6.49 -17.49
C LEU A 65 8.69 -6.52 -17.81
N SER A 66 9.51 -6.95 -16.85
CA SER A 66 10.96 -7.07 -17.02
C SER A 66 11.35 -8.10 -18.09
N GLU A 67 10.75 -9.29 -18.05
CA GLU A 67 11.02 -10.37 -19.01
C GLU A 67 10.65 -9.93 -20.43
N ASN A 68 9.46 -9.35 -20.60
CA ASN A 68 9.02 -8.82 -21.90
C ASN A 68 9.99 -7.74 -22.41
N THR A 69 10.43 -6.80 -21.56
CA THR A 69 11.35 -5.75 -22.03
C THR A 69 12.71 -6.29 -22.49
N ILE A 70 13.21 -7.34 -21.83
CA ILE A 70 14.45 -8.03 -22.24
C ILE A 70 14.24 -8.73 -23.58
N GLU A 71 13.10 -9.42 -23.75
CA GLU A 71 12.79 -10.15 -24.99
C GLU A 71 12.74 -9.24 -26.23
N TYR A 72 12.20 -8.03 -26.08
CA TYR A 72 12.07 -7.07 -27.18
C TYR A 72 13.23 -6.06 -27.29
N ASP A 73 14.36 -6.30 -26.58
CA ASP A 73 15.53 -5.41 -26.54
C ASP A 73 15.18 -3.94 -26.23
N LYS A 74 14.28 -3.75 -25.25
CA LYS A 74 13.84 -2.43 -24.77
C LYS A 74 14.44 -2.12 -23.41
N GLN A 75 14.70 -0.84 -23.17
CA GLN A 75 15.11 -0.37 -21.85
C GLN A 75 13.91 -0.29 -20.89
N LEU A 76 14.04 -0.92 -19.73
CA LEU A 76 13.11 -0.78 -18.60
C LEU A 76 13.74 0.09 -17.51
N ASN A 77 13.07 1.19 -17.17
CA ASN A 77 13.45 2.03 -16.04
C ASN A 77 12.39 1.91 -14.94
N LEU A 78 12.82 1.63 -13.71
CA LEU A 78 11.94 1.49 -12.54
C LEU A 78 12.20 2.60 -11.53
N ALA A 79 11.14 3.28 -11.10
CA ALA A 79 11.19 4.26 -10.02
C ALA A 79 10.41 3.72 -8.81
N PHE A 80 11.07 3.62 -7.67
CA PHE A 80 10.45 3.25 -6.40
C PHE A 80 10.10 4.52 -5.63
N ILE A 81 8.81 4.73 -5.38
CA ILE A 81 8.29 5.91 -4.68
C ILE A 81 7.67 5.44 -3.36
N ASP A 82 8.10 6.04 -2.26
CA ASP A 82 7.54 5.82 -0.93
C ASP A 82 7.18 7.17 -0.29
N GLN A 83 6.01 7.25 0.34
CA GLN A 83 5.54 8.47 1.00
C GLN A 83 5.93 8.46 2.49
N GLU A 84 6.66 9.49 2.92
CA GLU A 84 7.03 9.64 4.32
C GLU A 84 5.78 9.95 5.17
N LYS A 85 5.51 9.10 6.18
CA LYS A 85 4.39 9.27 7.13
C LYS A 85 3.02 9.45 6.43
N ALA A 86 2.75 8.62 5.42
CA ALA A 86 1.57 8.73 4.54
C ALA A 86 0.21 8.86 5.25
N PHE A 87 0.02 8.25 6.43
CA PHE A 87 -1.23 8.33 7.19
C PHE A 87 -1.30 9.52 8.17
N ASP A 88 -0.14 10.11 8.51
CA ASP A 88 -0.07 11.26 9.42
C ASP A 88 -0.13 12.59 8.64
N ARG A 89 0.04 12.54 7.31
CA ARG A 89 0.07 13.70 6.39
C ARG A 89 -1.19 13.79 5.50
N ILE A 90 -2.30 13.19 5.94
CA ILE A 90 -3.62 13.28 5.28
C ILE A 90 -4.35 14.53 5.76
#